data_AF-A0A9D4II35-F1
#
_entry.id   AF-A0A9D4II35-F1
#
_cell.length_a   1.000
_cell.length_b   1.000
_cell.length_c   1.000
_cell.angle_alpha   90.00
_cell.angle_beta   90.00
_cell.angle_gamma   90.00
#
_symmetry.space_group_name_H-M   'P 1'
#
loop_
_entity.id
_entity.type
_entity.pdbx_description
1 polymer ?
#
loop_
_entity_poly.entity_id
_entity_poly.type
_entity_poly.pdbx_seq_one_letter_code
_entity_poly.pdbx_strand_id
1 'polypeptide(L)'
;MVVTSVVIGVDVGGTNTDAVIVAKSEGNLKIIAKSKTQTTSDVTTGVTKAIHLALIASRKENVSLVVQQVNIGTTQFINAVVECKNLVKVVVIRLCGTASRKLPPFSDFAKRLIESVQGSVFMLNGGYQFDGQAITPVDEE
;
A
#
# COMPACT_ATOMS: atom_id res chain seq x y z
N MET A 1 18.41 -19.17 26.96
CA MET A 1 17.96 -18.14 26.01
C MET A 1 16.61 -18.56 25.45
N VAL A 2 15.55 -17.79 25.72
CA VAL A 2 14.20 -18.05 25.21
C VAL A 2 14.08 -17.37 23.84
N VAL A 3 13.70 -18.13 22.82
CA VAL A 3 13.48 -17.60 21.47
C VAL A 3 11.98 -17.40 21.26
N THR A 4 11.58 -16.18 20.92
CA THR A 4 10.17 -15.81 20.73
C THR A 4 9.95 -15.33 19.31
N SER A 5 9.02 -15.95 18.59
CA SER A 5 8.61 -15.47 17.27
C SER A 5 7.68 -14.27 17.38
N VAL A 6 7.94 -13.24 16.59
CA VAL A 6 7.19 -11.97 16.62
C VAL A 6 6.81 -11.49 15.23
N VAL A 7 5.73 -10.70 15.18
CA VAL A 7 5.31 -9.90 14.03
C VAL A 7 5.43 -8.44 14.42
N ILE A 8 5.89 -7.60 13.50
CA ILE A 8 5.96 -6.15 13.69
C ILE A 8 4.84 -5.50 12.90
N GLY A 9 3.99 -4.73 13.56
CA GLY A 9 3.01 -3.85 12.92
C GLY A 9 3.54 -2.42 12.91
N VAL A 10 3.43 -1.74 11.78
CA VAL A 10 3.79 -0.33 11.61
C VAL A 10 2.59 0.40 11.05
N ASP A 11 2.23 1.54 11.65
CA ASP A 11 1.23 2.46 11.13
C ASP A 11 1.88 3.81 10.85
N VAL A 12 1.90 4.21 9.58
CA VAL A 12 2.44 5.50 9.13
C VAL A 12 1.29 6.46 8.90
N GLY A 13 1.05 7.33 9.88
CA GLY A 13 0.09 8.43 9.81
C GLY A 13 0.70 9.74 9.31
N GLY A 14 -0.12 10.78 9.19
CA GLY A 14 0.33 12.12 8.80
C GLY A 14 1.23 12.79 9.85
N THR A 15 1.00 12.53 11.13
CA THR A 15 1.76 13.15 12.23
C THR A 15 2.74 12.19 12.88
N ASN A 16 2.34 10.94 13.10
CA ASN A 16 3.16 9.96 13.81
C ASN A 16 3.28 8.66 13.01
N THR A 17 4.43 8.04 13.15
CA THR A 17 4.70 6.66 12.76
C THR A 17 4.81 5.82 14.02
N ASP A 18 3.95 4.81 14.11
CA ASP A 18 3.86 3.89 15.24
C ASP A 18 4.40 2.53 14.83
N ALA A 19 5.18 1.89 15.71
CA ALA A 19 5.60 0.51 15.53
C ALA A 19 5.29 -0.30 16.80
N VAL A 20 4.75 -1.50 16.62
CA VAL A 20 4.35 -2.41 17.69
C VAL A 20 4.91 -3.81 17.39
N ILE A 21 5.58 -4.41 18.37
CA ILE A 21 6.07 -5.78 18.28
C ILE A 21 5.10 -6.69 19.02
N VAL A 22 4.57 -7.70 18.33
CA VAL A 22 3.59 -8.64 18.87
C VAL A 22 4.18 -10.04 18.84
N ALA A 23 4.25 -10.69 20.00
CA ALA A 23 4.53 -12.12 20.07
C ALA A 23 3.24 -12.92 19.88
N LYS A 24 3.35 -14.02 19.13
CA LYS A 24 2.28 -14.99 18.97
C LYS A 24 2.64 -16.23 19.78
N SER A 25 1.85 -16.55 20.79
CA SER A 25 2.00 -17.77 21.59
C SER A 25 0.64 -18.42 21.77
N GLU A 26 0.46 -19.64 21.26
CA GLU A 26 -0.70 -20.50 21.54
C GLU A 26 -2.07 -19.79 21.49
N GLY A 27 -2.34 -19.07 20.40
CA GLY A 27 -3.62 -18.36 20.21
C GLY A 27 -3.73 -17.00 20.91
N ASN A 28 -2.76 -16.62 21.74
CA ASN A 28 -2.72 -15.32 22.42
C ASN A 28 -1.72 -14.36 21.73
N LEU A 29 -2.18 -13.14 21.48
CA LEU A 29 -1.37 -12.04 20.98
C LEU A 29 -0.88 -11.19 22.16
N LYS A 30 0.44 -11.07 22.32
CA LYS A 30 1.03 -10.25 23.38
C LYS A 30 1.88 -9.13 22.79
N ILE A 31 1.54 -7.89 23.15
CA ILE A 31 2.38 -6.73 22.83
C ILE A 31 3.66 -6.82 23.67
N ILE A 32 4.81 -6.86 23.00
CA ILE A 32 6.14 -6.95 23.61
C ILE A 32 6.72 -5.55 23.83
N ALA A 33 6.61 -4.70 22.80
CA ALA A 33 7.12 -3.35 22.82
C ALA A 33 6.36 -2.47 21.82
N LYS A 34 6.47 -1.16 22.01
CA LYS A 34 5.95 -0.15 21.10
C LYS A 34 6.90 1.03 21.02
N SER A 35 6.82 1.75 19.92
CA SER A 35 7.46 3.06 19.75
C SER A 35 6.53 3.97 18.98
N LYS A 36 6.65 5.27 19.25
CA LYS A 36 6.00 6.33 18.48
C LYS A 36 7.05 7.37 18.11
N THR A 37 7.09 7.73 16.84
CA THR A 37 7.98 8.79 16.34
C THR A 37 7.19 9.76 15.48
N GLN A 38 7.63 11.02 15.41
CA GLN A 38 7.10 11.96 14.42
C GLN A 38 7.29 11.39 13.01
N THR A 39 6.26 11.48 12.16
CA THR A 39 6.35 11.11 10.74
C THR A 39 7.30 12.05 10.02
N THR A 40 8.21 11.47 9.26
CA THR A 40 9.20 12.19 8.44
C THR A 40 8.76 12.24 6.98
N SER A 41 9.29 13.20 6.21
CA SER A 41 9.09 13.26 4.76
C SER A 41 9.69 12.04 4.05
N ASP A 42 10.86 11.60 4.48
CA ASP A 42 11.42 10.30 4.12
C ASP A 42 10.73 9.21 4.96
N VAL A 43 9.72 8.58 4.36
CA VAL A 43 8.91 7.53 4.98
C VAL A 43 9.76 6.31 5.34
N THR A 44 10.69 5.93 4.45
CA THR A 44 11.53 4.74 4.64
C THR A 44 12.39 4.89 5.89
N THR A 45 13.06 6.04 6.04
CA THR A 45 13.87 6.33 7.23
C THR A 45 13.00 6.44 8.49
N GLY A 46 11.81 7.05 8.39
CA GLY A 46 10.85 7.15 9.50
C GLY A 46 10.37 5.80 10.01
N VAL A 47 9.94 4.92 9.11
CA VAL A 47 9.52 3.54 9.40
C VAL A 47 10.67 2.75 10.04
N THR A 48 11.86 2.82 9.45
CA THR A 48 13.04 2.11 9.96
C THR A 48 13.38 2.56 11.38
N LYS A 49 13.31 3.87 11.64
CA LYS A 49 13.54 4.45 12.98
C LYS A 49 12.52 3.97 14.00
N ALA A 50 11.23 3.96 13.65
CA ALA A 50 10.18 3.46 14.54
C ALA A 50 10.42 1.98 14.88
N ILE A 51 10.61 1.12 13.88
CA ILE A 51 10.92 -0.31 14.08
C ILE A 51 12.14 -0.49 14.99
N HIS A 52 13.22 0.24 14.73
CA HIS A 52 14.45 0.15 15.51
C HIS A 52 14.24 0.54 16.98
N LEU A 53 13.47 1.60 17.26
CA LEU A 53 13.15 2.00 18.65
C LEU A 53 12.27 0.97 19.36
N ALA A 54 11.30 0.37 18.66
CA ALA A 54 10.50 -0.72 19.22
C ALA A 54 11.37 -1.95 19.54
N LEU A 55 12.33 -2.29 18.67
CA LEU A 55 13.27 -3.39 18.91
C LEU A 55 14.18 -3.10 20.11
N ILE A 56 14.70 -1.89 20.26
CA ILE A 56 15.46 -1.48 21.46
C ILE A 56 14.59 -1.63 22.72
N ALA A 57 13.36 -1.11 22.70
CA ALA A 57 12.44 -1.19 23.84
C ALA A 57 12.03 -2.63 24.18
N SER A 58 12.14 -3.56 23.23
CA SER A 58 11.83 -4.99 23.43
C SER A 58 12.97 -5.79 24.06
N ARG A 59 14.19 -5.23 24.14
CA ARG A 59 15.35 -5.95 24.67
C ARG A 59 15.13 -6.34 26.13
N LYS A 60 15.25 -7.64 26.41
CA LYS A 60 15.23 -8.21 27.75
C LYS A 60 16.34 -9.23 27.86
N GLU A 61 16.93 -9.34 29.05
CA GLU A 61 17.93 -10.37 29.32
C GLU A 61 17.35 -11.75 29.04
N ASN A 62 18.17 -12.62 28.43
CA ASN A 62 17.82 -14.00 28.10
C ASN A 62 16.66 -14.20 27.11
N VAL A 63 16.18 -13.17 26.42
CA VAL A 63 15.15 -13.27 25.36
C VAL A 63 15.75 -12.89 24.01
N SER A 64 15.59 -13.76 23.01
CA SER A 64 15.90 -13.49 21.61
C SER A 64 14.59 -13.43 20.80
N LEU A 65 14.44 -12.43 19.94
CA LEU A 65 13.26 -12.28 19.09
C LEU A 65 13.58 -12.74 17.66
N VAL A 66 12.67 -13.51 17.08
CA VAL A 66 12.71 -13.90 15.66
C VAL A 66 11.58 -13.18 14.94
N VAL A 67 11.92 -12.20 14.11
CA VAL A 67 10.94 -11.45 13.32
C VAL A 67 10.51 -12.30 12.13
N GLN A 68 9.24 -12.69 12.11
CA GLN A 68 8.65 -13.51 11.04
C GLN A 68 8.07 -12.66 9.91
N GLN A 69 7.58 -11.45 10.25
CA GLN A 69 6.83 -10.61 9.34
C GLN A 69 6.85 -9.15 9.80
N VAL A 70 6.81 -8.23 8.84
CA VAL A 70 6.58 -6.79 9.06
C VAL A 70 5.37 -6.36 8.25
N ASN A 71 4.34 -5.86 8.94
CA ASN A 71 3.12 -5.33 8.36
C ASN A 71 3.18 -3.81 8.40
N ILE A 72 3.09 -3.16 7.25
CA ILE A 72 3.10 -1.71 7.14
C ILE A 72 1.73 -1.25 6.64
N GLY A 73 0.99 -0.57 7.51
CA GLY A 73 -0.18 0.22 7.17
C GLY A 73 0.20 1.69 7.01
N THR A 74 -0.40 2.37 6.05
CA THR A 74 -0.21 3.82 5.91
C THR A 74 -1.47 4.49 5.39
N THR A 75 -1.71 5.71 5.87
CA THR A 75 -2.79 6.58 5.39
C THR A 75 -2.34 7.48 4.23
N GLN A 76 -1.04 7.49 3.88
CA GLN A 76 -0.50 8.40 2.86
C GLN A 76 -1.12 8.20 1.48
N PHE A 77 -1.44 6.96 1.09
CA PHE A 77 -2.07 6.69 -0.20
C PHE A 77 -3.46 7.34 -0.32
N ILE A 78 -4.29 7.17 0.71
CA ILE A 78 -5.64 7.78 0.73
C ILE A 78 -5.51 9.30 0.78
N ASN A 79 -4.59 9.84 1.59
CA ASN A 79 -4.37 11.29 1.67
C ASN A 79 -3.92 11.86 0.32
N ALA A 80 -3.01 11.19 -0.39
CA ALA A 80 -2.58 11.60 -1.72
C ALA A 80 -3.74 11.68 -2.71
N VAL A 81 -4.66 10.71 -2.68
CA VAL A 81 -5.85 10.68 -3.54
C VAL A 81 -6.85 11.77 -3.15
N VAL A 82 -7.19 11.89 -1.87
CA VAL A 82 -8.15 12.88 -1.36
C VAL A 82 -7.64 14.31 -1.58
N GLU A 83 -6.34 14.55 -1.36
CA GLU A 83 -5.72 15.86 -1.57
C GLU A 83 -5.33 16.11 -3.03
N CYS A 84 -5.35 15.09 -3.88
CA CYS A 84 -4.87 15.15 -5.26
C CYS A 84 -3.44 15.72 -5.34
N LYS A 85 -2.54 15.25 -4.47
CA LYS A 85 -1.15 15.71 -4.36
C LYS A 85 -0.19 14.54 -4.41
N ASN A 86 1.02 14.79 -4.92
CA ASN A 86 2.07 13.77 -5.08
C ASN A 86 1.58 12.54 -5.89
N LEU A 87 0.62 12.76 -6.80
CA LEU A 87 0.14 11.76 -7.72
C LEU A 87 0.86 11.90 -9.05
N VAL A 88 1.05 10.78 -9.73
CA VAL A 88 1.64 10.75 -11.07
C VAL A 88 0.55 10.68 -12.13
N LYS A 89 0.87 11.21 -13.31
CA LYS A 89 0.03 11.01 -14.50
C LYS A 89 0.12 9.55 -14.94
N VAL A 90 -1.04 8.97 -15.23
CA VAL A 90 -1.18 7.57 -15.64
C VAL A 90 -1.81 7.51 -17.03
N VAL A 91 -1.14 6.81 -17.94
CA VAL A 91 -1.68 6.47 -19.25
C VAL A 91 -2.57 5.24 -19.11
N VAL A 92 -3.74 5.26 -19.74
CA VAL A 92 -4.65 4.11 -19.79
C VAL A 92 -4.66 3.53 -21.19
N ILE A 93 -4.24 2.28 -21.31
CA ILE A 93 -4.44 1.46 -22.52
C ILE A 93 -5.53 0.45 -22.19
N ARG A 94 -6.64 0.50 -22.93
CA ARG A 94 -7.79 -0.38 -22.73
C ARG A 94 -8.06 -1.16 -24.02
N LEU A 95 -7.91 -2.47 -23.96
CA LEU A 95 -8.31 -3.40 -25.02
C LEU A 95 -9.82 -3.59 -24.92
N CYS A 96 -10.59 -3.06 -25.87
CA CYS A 96 -12.04 -3.00 -25.69
C CYS A 96 -12.84 -2.87 -26.99
N GLY A 97 -14.03 -3.49 -26.98
CA GLY A 97 -15.02 -3.38 -28.03
C GLY A 97 -15.79 -2.07 -28.02
N THR A 98 -16.73 -1.94 -28.97
CA THR A 98 -17.58 -0.75 -29.16
C THR A 98 -18.40 -0.38 -27.92
N ALA A 99 -18.93 -1.37 -27.18
CA ALA A 99 -19.76 -1.15 -26.00
C ALA A 99 -19.02 -0.35 -24.90
N SER A 100 -17.79 -0.76 -24.60
CA SER A 100 -16.92 -0.19 -23.57
C SER A 100 -16.33 1.19 -23.92
N ARG A 101 -16.47 1.65 -25.17
CA ARG A 101 -16.06 3.00 -25.58
C ARG A 101 -17.01 4.09 -25.07
N LYS A 102 -18.26 3.74 -24.72
CA LYS A 102 -19.25 4.68 -24.19
C LYS A 102 -18.97 5.11 -22.74
N LEU A 103 -18.15 4.34 -22.00
CA LEU A 103 -17.72 4.65 -20.64
C LEU A 103 -16.19 4.75 -20.63
N PRO A 104 -15.62 5.90 -21.03
CA PRO A 104 -14.17 6.07 -21.06
C PRO A 104 -13.54 5.89 -19.66
N PRO A 105 -12.23 5.65 -19.57
CA PRO A 105 -11.52 5.75 -18.30
C PRO A 105 -11.82 7.08 -17.58
N PHE A 106 -11.85 7.03 -16.25
CA PHE A 106 -12.09 8.18 -15.38
C PHE A 106 -13.51 8.79 -15.39
N SER A 107 -14.51 8.18 -16.07
CA SER A 107 -15.86 8.75 -16.18
C SER A 107 -16.55 9.12 -14.86
N ASP A 108 -16.25 8.42 -13.77
CA ASP A 108 -16.88 8.63 -12.45
C ASP A 108 -15.93 9.30 -11.44
N PHE A 109 -14.80 9.83 -11.91
CA PHE A 109 -13.82 10.44 -11.03
C PHE A 109 -14.18 11.92 -10.82
N ALA A 110 -13.94 12.43 -9.61
CA ALA A 110 -14.05 13.86 -9.35
C ALA A 110 -13.09 14.64 -10.25
N LYS A 111 -13.54 15.74 -10.85
CA LYS A 111 -12.77 16.55 -11.82
C LYS A 111 -11.34 16.86 -11.37
N ARG A 112 -11.17 17.25 -10.09
CA ARG A 112 -9.85 17.55 -9.49
C ARG A 112 -8.89 16.36 -9.52
N LEU A 113 -9.41 15.15 -9.30
CA LEU A 113 -8.61 13.93 -9.35
C LEU A 113 -8.21 13.63 -10.79
N ILE A 114 -9.16 13.74 -11.73
CA ILE A 114 -8.90 13.57 -13.17
C ILE A 114 -7.76 14.48 -13.63
N GLU A 115 -7.85 15.77 -13.30
CA GLU A 115 -6.82 16.77 -13.64
C GLU A 115 -5.44 16.43 -13.08
N SER A 116 -5.37 15.67 -11.98
CA SER A 116 -4.12 15.27 -11.34
C SER A 116 -3.55 13.98 -11.92
N VAL A 117 -4.39 13.00 -12.27
CA VAL A 117 -3.94 11.64 -12.63
C VAL A 117 -4.08 11.29 -14.11
N GLN A 118 -4.98 11.93 -14.85
CA GLN A 118 -5.23 11.54 -16.25
C GLN A 118 -4.07 11.93 -17.16
N GLY A 119 -3.38 10.92 -17.70
CA GLY A 119 -2.52 11.01 -18.88
C GLY A 119 -3.31 10.68 -20.16
N SER A 120 -2.61 10.17 -21.18
CA SER A 120 -3.24 9.76 -22.44
C SER A 120 -4.15 8.54 -22.26
N VAL A 121 -5.18 8.43 -23.10
CA VAL A 121 -6.11 7.29 -23.13
C VAL A 121 -6.11 6.67 -24.52
N PHE A 122 -5.84 5.37 -24.60
CA PHE A 122 -5.86 4.60 -25.83
C PHE A 122 -6.90 3.47 -25.70
N MET A 123 -7.84 3.42 -26.64
CA MET A 123 -8.86 2.36 -26.73
C MET A 123 -8.57 1.53 -27.99
N LEU A 124 -8.00 0.36 -27.78
CA LEU A 124 -7.46 -0.52 -28.83
C LEU A 124 -8.37 -1.73 -29.05
N ASN A 125 -8.13 -2.46 -30.14
CA ASN A 125 -8.72 -3.77 -30.38
C ASN A 125 -8.30 -4.77 -29.30
N GLY A 126 -9.07 -5.83 -29.11
CA GLY A 126 -8.85 -6.83 -28.06
C GLY A 126 -9.93 -6.84 -26.98
N GLY A 127 -9.61 -7.54 -25.90
CA GLY A 127 -10.52 -7.77 -24.79
C GLY A 127 -11.42 -9.00 -25.00
N TYR A 128 -12.19 -9.31 -23.96
CA TYR A 128 -13.04 -10.50 -23.91
C TYR A 128 -14.46 -10.12 -23.51
N GLN A 129 -15.42 -10.86 -24.05
CA GLN A 129 -16.80 -10.87 -23.60
C GLN A 129 -16.90 -11.57 -22.23
N PHE A 130 -18.05 -11.44 -21.56
CA PHE A 130 -18.28 -12.06 -20.25
C PHE A 130 -18.23 -13.60 -20.27
N ASP A 131 -18.45 -14.21 -21.44
CA ASP A 131 -18.37 -15.65 -21.66
C ASP A 131 -16.97 -16.14 -22.04
N GLY A 132 -15.98 -15.22 -22.09
CA GLY A 132 -14.60 -15.52 -22.43
C GLY A 132 -14.30 -15.56 -23.93
N GLN A 133 -15.26 -15.25 -24.81
CA GLN A 133 -14.97 -15.10 -26.24
C GLN A 133 -14.22 -13.79 -26.51
N ALA A 134 -13.21 -13.82 -27.38
CA ALA A 134 -12.48 -12.62 -27.77
C ALA A 134 -13.40 -11.65 -28.52
N ILE A 135 -13.31 -10.36 -28.20
CA ILE A 135 -14.10 -9.31 -28.87
C ILE A 135 -13.55 -9.08 -30.28
N THR A 136 -12.26 -8.79 -30.36
CA THR A 136 -11.46 -8.70 -31.57
C THR A 136 -10.04 -9.21 -31.27
N PRO A 137 -9.25 -9.63 -32.28
CA PRO A 137 -7.84 -9.92 -32.08
C PRO A 137 -7.10 -8.68 -31.54
N VAL A 138 -6.08 -8.91 -30.70
CA VAL A 138 -5.15 -7.85 -30.31
C VAL A 138 -4.20 -7.60 -31.47
N ASP A 139 -3.98 -6.34 -31.81
CA ASP A 139 -2.93 -5.92 -32.72
C ASP A 139 -1.67 -5.63 -31.89
N GLU A 140 -0.57 -6.32 -32.19
CA GLU A 140 0.68 -6.25 -31.41
C GLU A 140 1.66 -5.20 -31.94
N GLU A 141 1.42 -4.67 -33.15
CA GLU A 141 2.18 -3.58 -33.77
C GLU A 141 1.61 -2.19 -33.42
#